data_AF-A0AAP7TP56-F1
#
_entry.id   AF-A0AAP7TP56-F1
#
_cell.length_a   1.000
_cell.length_b   1.000
_cell.length_c   1.000
_cell.angle_alpha   90.00
_cell.angle_beta   90.00
_cell.angle_gamma   90.00
#
_symmetry.space_group_name_H-M   'P 1'
#
loop_
_entity.id
_entity.type
_entity.pdbx_description
1 polymer ?
#
loop_
_entity_poly.entity_id
_entity_poly.type
_entity_poly.pdbx_seq_one_letter_code
_entity_poly.pdbx_strand_id
1 'polypeptide(L)'
;MRNKGFNPPDTHKEAKRLRFLRSIDERTQISFVKVARTELLKAEARALLSSLPKEEGYTFIPNAFLEKLLKEDISVSQFNDVLKVFRQGR
;
A
#
# COMPACT_ATOMS: atom_id res chain seq x y z
N MET A 1 27.03 -19.02 34.56
CA MET A 1 26.45 -19.34 33.23
C MET A 1 25.12 -18.59 33.10
N ARG A 2 24.98 -17.64 32.16
CA ARG A 2 23.72 -16.89 31.95
C ARG A 2 22.73 -17.79 31.20
N ASN A 3 21.59 -18.11 31.82
CA ASN A 3 20.50 -18.86 31.21
C ASN A 3 20.01 -18.16 29.93
N LYS A 4 20.37 -18.68 28.75
CA LYS A 4 19.86 -18.25 27.43
C LYS A 4 18.50 -18.89 27.10
N GLY A 5 17.63 -19.10 28.10
CA GLY A 5 16.66 -20.20 28.03
C GLY A 5 15.17 -19.87 28.07
N PHE A 6 14.73 -18.66 28.46
CA PHE A 6 13.29 -18.42 28.57
C PHE A 6 12.93 -16.97 28.25
N ASN A 7 12.38 -16.77 27.06
CA ASN A 7 11.71 -15.52 26.72
C ASN A 7 10.21 -15.77 26.93
N PRO A 8 9.57 -15.18 27.97
CA PRO A 8 8.16 -15.39 28.22
C PRO A 8 7.34 -15.10 26.94
N PRO A 9 6.33 -15.90 26.60
CA PRO A 9 5.58 -15.78 25.33
C PRO A 9 5.02 -14.36 25.10
N ASP A 10 4.71 -13.65 26.18
CA ASP A 10 4.25 -12.25 26.18
C ASP A 10 5.30 -11.21 25.78
N THR A 11 6.58 -11.57 25.91
CA THR A 11 7.71 -10.73 25.50
C THR A 11 8.21 -11.04 24.08
N HIS A 12 7.61 -12.04 23.41
CA HIS A 12 7.90 -12.37 22.02
C HIS A 12 7.56 -11.18 21.11
N LYS A 13 8.43 -10.89 20.13
CA LYS A 13 8.28 -9.72 19.24
C LYS A 13 6.92 -9.71 18.54
N GLU A 14 6.41 -10.88 18.18
CA GLU A 14 5.12 -11.04 17.53
C GLU A 14 3.95 -10.79 18.48
N ALA A 15 4.04 -11.24 19.75
CA ALA A 15 3.03 -10.96 20.76
C ALA A 15 2.92 -9.46 21.05
N LYS A 16 4.06 -8.74 21.10
CA LYS A 16 4.09 -7.28 21.23
C LYS A 16 3.47 -6.58 20.02
N ARG A 17 3.78 -7.03 18.79
CA ARG A 17 3.18 -6.49 17.55
C ARG A 17 1.66 -6.70 17.53
N LEU A 18 1.19 -7.89 17.88
CA LEU A 18 -0.23 -8.21 17.96
C LEU A 18 -0.97 -7.34 18.98
N ARG A 19 -0.40 -7.13 20.17
CA ARG A 19 -0.99 -6.21 21.17
C ARG A 19 -1.02 -4.78 20.67
N PHE A 20 0.04 -4.30 20.04
CA PHE A 20 0.08 -2.97 19.46
C PHE A 20 -1.03 -2.79 18.41
N LEU A 21 -1.16 -3.71 17.47
CA LEU A 21 -2.22 -3.66 16.44
C LEU A 21 -3.62 -3.66 17.07
N ARG A 22 -3.83 -4.46 18.12
CA ARG A 22 -5.10 -4.51 18.87
C ARG A 22 -5.36 -3.24 19.70
N SER A 23 -4.33 -2.48 20.04
CA SER A 23 -4.46 -1.22 20.79
C SER A 23 -4.80 0.00 19.92
N ILE A 24 -4.75 -0.14 18.59
CA ILE A 24 -5.12 0.93 17.66
C ILE A 24 -6.64 1.04 17.66
N ASP A 25 -7.17 2.24 17.90
CA ASP A 25 -8.60 2.51 17.84
C ASP A 25 -9.15 2.33 16.42
N GLU A 26 -10.43 1.96 16.29
CA GLU A 26 -11.08 1.68 15.00
C GLU A 26 -10.99 2.84 14.02
N ARG A 27 -11.02 4.09 14.51
CA ARG A 27 -10.94 5.30 13.68
C ARG A 27 -9.58 5.41 13.00
N THR A 28 -8.52 5.19 13.77
CA THR A 28 -7.14 5.14 13.26
C THR A 28 -6.94 3.95 12.34
N GLN A 29 -7.49 2.78 12.65
CA GLN A 29 -7.43 1.60 11.77
C GLN A 29 -8.06 1.87 10.40
N ILE A 30 -9.24 2.48 10.34
CA ILE A 30 -9.91 2.84 9.07
C ILE A 30 -9.04 3.78 8.23
N SER A 31 -8.39 4.75 8.87
CA SER A 31 -7.46 5.67 8.19
C SER A 31 -6.26 4.93 7.60
N PHE A 32 -5.63 4.05 8.39
CA PHE A 32 -4.50 3.24 7.93
C PHE A 32 -4.87 2.35 6.74
N VAL A 33 -6.03 1.70 6.77
CA VAL A 33 -6.48 0.84 5.67
C VAL A 33 -6.64 1.65 4.37
N LYS A 34 -7.22 2.85 4.45
CA LYS A 34 -7.38 3.73 3.27
C LYS A 34 -6.04 4.18 2.69
N VAL A 35 -5.10 4.57 3.55
CA VAL A 35 -3.74 4.94 3.12
C VAL A 35 -3.02 3.74 2.50
N ALA A 36 -3.05 2.58 3.17
CA ALA A 36 -2.40 1.37 2.71
C ALA A 36 -2.93 0.90 1.34
N ARG A 37 -4.25 0.94 1.13
CA ARG A 37 -4.86 0.62 -0.18
C ARG A 37 -4.32 1.53 -1.29
N THR A 38 -4.27 2.83 -1.04
CA THR A 38 -3.77 3.80 -2.02
C THR A 38 -2.30 3.56 -2.35
N GLU A 39 -1.47 3.28 -1.34
CA GLU A 39 -0.05 3.01 -1.55
C GLU A 39 0.20 1.69 -2.27
N LEU A 40 -0.62 0.66 -2.04
CA LEU A 40 -0.58 -0.59 -2.81
C LEU A 40 -0.90 -0.34 -4.29
N LEU A 41 -1.93 0.44 -4.59
CA LEU A 41 -2.28 0.81 -5.98
C LEU A 41 -1.15 1.60 -6.65
N LYS A 42 -0.49 2.51 -5.93
CA LYS A 42 0.71 3.21 -6.44
C LYS A 42 1.86 2.25 -6.70
N ALA A 43 2.10 1.27 -5.83
CA ALA A 43 3.16 0.28 -6.01
C ALA A 43 2.91 -0.61 -7.24
N GLU A 44 1.67 -1.06 -7.44
CA GLU A 44 1.27 -1.79 -8.65
C GLU A 44 1.45 -0.93 -9.91
N ALA A 45 1.02 0.34 -9.88
CA ALA A 45 1.24 1.27 -10.98
C ALA A 45 2.73 1.41 -11.33
N ARG A 46 3.61 1.53 -10.32
CA ARG A 46 5.06 1.59 -10.53
C ARG A 46 5.61 0.31 -11.17
N ALA A 47 5.12 -0.86 -10.76
CA ALA A 47 5.54 -2.13 -11.33
C ALA A 47 5.13 -2.28 -12.80
N LEU A 48 4.01 -1.67 -13.21
CA LEU A 48 3.55 -1.68 -14.60
C LEU A 48 4.37 -0.75 -15.50
N LEU A 49 5.06 0.26 -14.97
CA LEU A 49 5.83 1.21 -15.79
C LEU A 49 6.85 0.55 -16.72
N SER A 50 7.52 -0.51 -16.24
CA SER A 50 8.56 -1.19 -17.02
C SER A 50 8.05 -1.95 -18.23
N SER A 51 6.76 -2.34 -18.24
CA SER A 51 6.15 -3.09 -19.34
C SER A 51 5.39 -2.21 -20.34
N LEU A 52 5.27 -0.91 -20.07
CA LEU A 52 4.49 0.00 -20.89
C LEU A 52 5.32 0.64 -22.02
N PRO A 53 4.73 0.87 -23.20
CA PRO A 53 5.40 1.61 -24.27
C PRO A 53 5.78 3.02 -23.83
N LYS A 54 6.98 3.46 -24.21
CA LYS A 54 7.44 4.83 -24.02
C LYS A 54 7.25 5.60 -25.32
N GLU A 55 6.37 6.59 -25.31
CA GLU A 55 6.10 7.46 -26.44
C GLU A 55 6.00 8.89 -25.93
N GLU A 56 6.63 9.82 -26.64
CA GLU A 56 6.70 11.22 -26.25
C GLU A 56 5.31 11.87 -26.35
N GLY A 57 4.91 12.62 -25.32
CA GLY A 57 3.60 13.27 -25.25
C GLY A 57 2.43 12.36 -24.85
N TYR A 58 2.62 11.04 -24.79
CA TYR A 58 1.58 10.10 -24.38
C TYR A 58 1.91 9.40 -23.05
N THR A 59 0.88 9.05 -22.29
CA THR A 59 0.98 8.22 -21.08
C THR A 59 0.09 7.00 -21.25
N PHE A 60 0.70 5.81 -21.30
CA PHE A 60 -0.06 4.57 -21.40
C PHE A 60 -0.48 4.11 -20.01
N ILE A 61 -1.73 3.70 -19.88
CA ILE A 61 -2.27 3.07 -18.67
C ILE A 61 -3.07 1.85 -19.12
N PRO A 62 -2.80 0.64 -18.58
CA PRO A 62 -3.58 -0.54 -18.94
C PRO A 62 -5.06 -0.38 -18.58
N ASN A 63 -5.96 -0.73 -19.50
CA ASN A 63 -7.41 -0.72 -19.23
C ASN A 63 -7.77 -1.56 -18.01
N ALA A 64 -7.17 -2.74 -17.85
CA ALA A 64 -7.39 -3.60 -16.69
C ALA A 64 -7.02 -2.91 -15.36
N PHE A 65 -5.97 -2.08 -15.36
CA PHE A 65 -5.59 -1.31 -14.18
C PHE A 65 -6.58 -0.16 -13.92
N LEU A 66 -7.01 0.55 -14.97
CA LEU A 66 -8.02 1.62 -14.86
C LEU A 66 -9.36 1.07 -14.34
N GLU A 67 -9.83 -0.05 -14.88
CA GLU A 67 -11.06 -0.70 -14.44
C GLU A 67 -10.98 -1.15 -12.98
N LYS A 68 -9.82 -1.67 -12.54
CA LYS A 68 -9.57 -1.97 -11.13
C LYS A 68 -9.66 -0.69 -10.30
N LEU A 69 -8.93 0.35 -10.69
CA LEU A 69 -8.86 1.61 -9.95
C LEU A 69 -10.24 2.28 -9.79
N LEU A 70 -11.10 2.19 -10.81
CA LEU A 70 -12.47 2.72 -10.78
C LEU A 70 -13.41 1.96 -9.82
N LYS A 71 -13.08 0.71 -9.46
CA LYS A 71 -13.86 -0.10 -8.51
C LYS A 71 -13.42 0.08 -7.06
N GLU A 72 -12.29 0.73 -6.83
CA GLU A 72 -11.75 0.93 -5.49
C GLU A 72 -12.48 2.07 -4.78
N ASP A 73 -12.81 1.86 -3.49
CA ASP A 73 -13.38 2.89 -2.63
C ASP A 73 -12.29 3.86 -2.14
N ILE A 74 -11.89 4.76 -3.04
CA ILE A 74 -10.89 5.80 -2.81
C ILE A 74 -11.44 7.18 -3.20
N SER A 75 -10.93 8.23 -2.56
CA SER A 75 -11.26 9.59 -2.95
C SER A 75 -10.70 9.96 -4.32
N VAL A 76 -11.32 10.94 -4.98
CA VAL A 76 -10.83 11.50 -6.27
C VAL A 76 -9.38 11.98 -6.17
N SER A 77 -8.97 12.55 -5.02
CA SER A 77 -7.58 12.96 -4.80
C SER A 77 -6.62 11.76 -4.83
N GLN A 78 -6.98 10.67 -4.13
CA GLN A 78 -6.18 9.44 -4.11
C GLN A 78 -6.13 8.79 -5.49
N PHE A 79 -7.25 8.77 -6.21
CA PHE A 79 -7.33 8.31 -7.59
C PHE A 79 -6.33 9.06 -8.49
N ASN A 80 -6.35 10.40 -8.43
CA ASN A 80 -5.42 11.24 -9.19
C ASN A 80 -3.97 11.01 -8.79
N ASP A 81 -3.68 10.79 -7.51
CA ASP A 81 -2.33 10.51 -7.03
C ASP A 81 -1.80 9.16 -7.52
N VAL A 82 -2.65 8.15 -7.68
CA VAL A 82 -2.27 6.88 -8.34
C VAL A 82 -1.96 7.14 -9.82
N LEU A 83 -2.80 7.89 -10.53
CA LEU A 83 -2.57 8.18 -11.96
C LEU A 83 -1.28 8.97 -12.21
N LYS A 84 -0.90 9.89 -11.31
CA LYS A 84 0.37 10.65 -11.40
C LYS A 84 1.61 9.76 -11.48
N VAL A 85 1.55 8.54 -10.93
CA VAL A 85 2.66 7.57 -11.01
C VAL A 85 3.04 7.27 -12.47
N PHE A 86 2.05 7.11 -13.35
CA PHE A 86 2.29 6.85 -14.78
C PHE A 86 2.94 8.02 -15.52
N ARG A 87 2.74 9.24 -15.01
CA ARG A 87 3.35 10.46 -15.54
C ARG A 87 4.77 10.69 -14.99
N GLN A 88 5.01 10.40 -13.71
CA GLN A 88 6.30 10.68 -13.04
C GLN A 88 7.36 9.60 -13.27
N GLY A 89 6.95 8.37 -13.53
CA GLY A 89 7.87 7.24 -13.70
C GLY A 89 8.43 7.06 -15.11
N ARG A 90 8.37 8.10 -15.95
CA ARG A 90 8.90 8.11 -17.32
C ARG A 90 10.08 9.04 -17.43
#